data_AF-A0A1B6ZCM0-F1
#
_entry.id   AF-A0A1B6ZCM0-F1
#
_cell.length_a   1.000
_cell.length_b   1.000
_cell.length_c   1.000
_cell.angle_alpha   90.00
_cell.angle_beta   90.00
_cell.angle_gamma   90.00
#
_symmetry.space_group_name_H-M   'P 1'
#
loop_
_entity.id
_entity.type
_entity.pdbx_description
1 polymer ?
#
loop_
_entity_poly.entity_id
_entity_poly.type
_entity_poly.pdbx_seq_one_letter_code
_entity_poly.pdbx_strand_id
1 'polypeptide(L)'
;MYRTNFVFMALYAAAVISIFVRSGDPISVSWWVGTVPFFIWCVAPIFLPLIVVRRSWFVTVSVGAIAAYSLNVYVDSMFGPGLRSTSALIFAFLPIYQWIAVGLVLAINFFAIRSQNSQLDGLDD
;
A
#
# COMPACT_ATOMS: atom_id res chain seq x y z
N MET A 1 -16.67 -7.67 -1.98
CA MET A 1 -15.22 -7.35 -2.01
C MET A 1 -14.88 -6.18 -2.94
N TYR A 2 -15.34 -6.12 -4.20
CA TYR A 2 -15.00 -5.02 -5.12
C TYR A 2 -15.26 -3.60 -4.59
N ARG A 3 -16.46 -3.33 -4.07
CA ARG A 3 -16.78 -2.02 -3.48
C ARG A 3 -15.88 -1.70 -2.28
N THR A 4 -15.62 -2.68 -1.43
CA THR A 4 -14.79 -2.53 -0.23
C THR A 4 -13.34 -2.22 -0.57
N ASN A 5 -12.74 -2.96 -1.52
CA ASN A 5 -11.35 -2.73 -1.96
C ASN A 5 -11.21 -1.36 -2.62
N PHE A 6 -12.18 -0.97 -3.45
CA PHE A 6 -12.20 0.34 -4.07
C PHE A 6 -12.27 1.48 -3.04
N VAL A 7 -13.13 1.33 -2.02
CA VAL A 7 -13.22 2.31 -0.93
C VAL A 7 -11.90 2.40 -0.17
N PHE A 8 -11.26 1.27 0.17
CA PHE A 8 -9.95 1.29 0.84
C PHE A 8 -8.88 1.97 0.00
N MET A 9 -8.79 1.64 -1.28
CA MET A 9 -7.84 2.26 -2.21
C MET A 9 -8.09 3.77 -2.32
N ALA A 10 -9.34 4.18 -2.49
CA ALA A 10 -9.71 5.59 -2.60
C ALA A 10 -9.37 6.37 -1.32
N LEU A 11 -9.69 5.83 -0.14
CA LEU A 11 -9.38 6.46 1.14
C LEU A 11 -7.86 6.58 1.35
N TYR A 12 -7.11 5.51 1.05
CA TYR A 12 -5.65 5.54 1.20
C TYR A 12 -5.01 6.53 0.23
N ALA A 13 -5.42 6.55 -1.04
CA ALA A 13 -4.96 7.53 -2.01
C ALA A 13 -5.29 8.97 -1.61
N ALA A 14 -6.54 9.21 -1.17
CA ALA A 14 -6.96 10.53 -0.70
C ALA A 14 -6.13 11.00 0.50
N ALA A 15 -5.79 10.08 1.42
CA ALA A 15 -4.94 10.41 2.54
C ALA A 15 -3.51 10.74 2.08
N VAL A 16 -2.88 9.88 1.28
CA VAL A 16 -1.51 10.10 0.78
C VAL A 16 -1.40 11.40 -0.01
N ILE A 17 -2.32 11.69 -0.94
CA ILE A 17 -2.26 12.94 -1.72
C ILE A 17 -2.43 14.17 -0.83
N SER A 18 -3.28 14.10 0.21
CA SER A 18 -3.46 15.21 1.15
C SER A 18 -2.17 15.52 1.91
N ILE A 19 -1.39 14.49 2.26
CA ILE A 19 -0.08 14.65 2.91
C ILE A 19 0.92 15.30 1.94
N PHE A 20 0.94 14.87 0.67
CA PHE A 20 1.79 15.46 -0.37
C PHE A 20 1.50 16.95 -0.56
N VAL A 21 0.22 17.33 -0.72
CA VAL A 21 -0.21 18.72 -0.93
C VAL A 21 0.26 19.63 0.19
N ARG A 22 0.25 19.16 1.44
CA ARG A 22 0.77 19.94 2.58
C ARG A 22 2.29 20.10 2.54
N SER A 23 3.01 19.11 2.03
CA SER A 23 4.48 19.06 2.07
C SER A 23 5.17 19.85 0.96
N GLY A 24 4.43 20.39 -0.02
CA GLY A 24 5.01 21.09 -1.16
C GLY A 24 4.19 22.29 -1.64
N ASP A 25 4.45 22.70 -2.88
CA ASP A 25 3.81 23.85 -3.52
C ASP A 25 2.88 23.39 -4.66
N PRO A 26 1.60 23.10 -4.38
CA PRO A 26 0.66 22.56 -5.35
C PRO A 26 0.29 23.56 -6.46
N ILE A 27 0.68 24.82 -6.34
CA ILE A 27 0.41 25.87 -7.33
C ILE A 27 1.35 25.72 -8.53
N SER A 28 2.56 25.19 -8.32
CA SER A 28 3.55 25.02 -9.39
C SER A 28 3.27 23.78 -10.26
N VAL A 29 3.30 23.95 -11.58
CA VAL A 29 3.19 22.82 -12.53
C VAL A 29 4.36 21.84 -12.37
N SER A 30 5.57 22.32 -12.05
CA SER A 30 6.73 21.45 -11.85
C SER A 30 6.57 20.54 -10.63
N TRP A 31 5.80 20.96 -9.63
CA TRP A 31 5.49 20.15 -8.46
C TRP A 31 4.67 18.91 -8.85
N TRP A 32 3.68 19.05 -9.73
CA TRP A 32 2.87 17.94 -10.21
C TRP A 32 3.68 16.93 -11.01
N VAL A 33 4.63 17.39 -11.83
CA VAL A 33 5.51 16.51 -12.62
C VAL A 33 6.36 15.62 -11.71
N GLY A 34 6.92 16.16 -10.63
CA GLY A 34 7.67 15.37 -9.65
C GLY A 34 6.79 14.52 -8.73
N THR A 35 5.61 15.03 -8.36
CA THR A 35 4.73 14.42 -7.36
C THR A 35 3.99 13.20 -7.90
N VAL A 36 3.53 13.22 -9.15
CA VAL A 36 2.74 12.12 -9.71
C VAL A 36 3.47 10.77 -9.67
N PRO A 37 4.73 10.65 -10.13
CA PRO A 37 5.49 9.39 -10.01
C PRO A 37 5.66 8.93 -8.56
N PHE A 38 5.95 9.86 -7.64
CA PHE A 38 6.11 9.55 -6.21
C PHE A 38 4.80 9.13 -5.54
N PHE A 39 3.69 9.75 -5.94
CA PHE A 39 2.37 9.38 -5.46
C PHE A 39 2.03 7.95 -5.91
N ILE A 40 2.24 7.63 -7.19
CA ILE A 40 2.07 6.27 -7.73
C ILE A 40 2.95 5.28 -6.94
N TRP A 41 4.21 5.63 -6.70
CA TRP A 41 5.13 4.82 -5.90
C TRP A 41 4.60 4.50 -4.50
N CYS A 42 3.97 5.48 -3.82
CA CYS A 42 3.44 5.31 -2.47
C CYS A 42 2.14 4.49 -2.39
N VAL A 43 1.30 4.52 -3.44
CA VAL A 43 0.02 3.80 -3.45
C VAL A 43 0.10 2.42 -4.11
N ALA A 44 1.04 2.22 -5.03
CA ALA A 44 1.24 0.97 -5.75
C ALA A 44 1.30 -0.30 -4.88
N PRO A 45 2.09 -0.36 -3.78
CA PRO A 45 2.18 -1.57 -2.97
C PRO A 45 0.84 -1.95 -2.33
N ILE A 46 -0.05 -0.99 -2.08
CA ILE A 46 -1.40 -1.27 -1.55
C ILE A 46 -2.37 -1.62 -2.67
N PHE A 47 -2.28 -0.92 -3.79
CA PHE A 47 -3.25 -1.01 -4.88
C PHE A 47 -3.10 -2.32 -5.66
N LEU A 48 -1.87 -2.70 -5.99
CA LEU A 48 -1.60 -3.87 -6.82
C LEU A 48 -2.10 -5.21 -6.22
N PRO A 49 -1.81 -5.57 -4.97
CA PRO A 49 -2.32 -6.84 -4.41
C PRO A 49 -3.86 -6.88 -4.37
N LEU A 50 -4.54 -5.76 -4.13
CA LEU A 50 -6.00 -5.68 -4.10
C LEU A 50 -6.63 -5.78 -5.50
N ILE A 51 -5.91 -5.35 -6.54
CA ILE A 51 -6.32 -5.49 -7.95
C ILE A 51 -6.05 -6.91 -8.47
N VAL A 52 -4.90 -7.49 -8.12
CA VAL A 52 -4.44 -8.80 -8.63
C VAL A 52 -5.15 -9.95 -7.91
N VAL A 53 -5.19 -9.93 -6.58
CA VAL A 53 -5.77 -11.03 -5.77
C VAL A 53 -7.15 -10.66 -5.25
N ARG A 54 -8.12 -10.64 -6.17
CA ARG A 54 -9.46 -10.05 -5.94
C ARG A 54 -10.37 -10.81 -4.96
N ARG A 55 -10.11 -12.08 -4.70
CA ARG A 55 -10.99 -12.99 -3.93
C ARG A 55 -10.36 -13.56 -2.66
N SER A 56 -9.20 -13.07 -2.24
CA SER A 56 -8.58 -13.50 -0.99
C SER A 56 -8.92 -12.55 0.15
N TRP A 57 -9.72 -13.03 1.11
CA TRP A 57 -10.04 -12.29 2.33
C TRP A 57 -8.76 -12.01 3.14
N PHE A 58 -7.86 -12.99 3.20
CA PHE A 58 -6.58 -12.90 3.90
C PHE A 58 -5.71 -11.77 3.33
N VAL A 59 -5.56 -11.70 2.00
CA VAL A 59 -4.81 -10.62 1.35
C VAL A 59 -5.49 -9.27 1.61
N THR A 60 -6.82 -9.21 1.50
CA THR A 60 -7.58 -7.96 1.71
C THR A 60 -7.37 -7.40 3.12
N VAL A 61 -7.51 -8.25 4.15
CA VAL A 61 -7.34 -7.83 5.55
C VAL A 61 -5.88 -7.46 5.84
N SER A 62 -4.93 -8.28 5.38
CA SER A 62 -3.50 -8.04 5.63
C SER A 62 -3.01 -6.76 4.96
N VAL A 63 -3.38 -6.53 3.69
CA VAL A 63 -3.05 -5.30 2.97
C VAL A 63 -3.76 -4.08 3.60
N GLY A 64 -5.01 -4.24 4.05
CA GLY A 64 -5.72 -3.20 4.79
C GLY A 64 -5.00 -2.79 6.08
N ALA A 65 -4.48 -3.76 6.84
CA ALA A 65 -3.70 -3.50 8.04
C ALA A 65 -2.37 -2.79 7.73
N ILE A 66 -1.66 -3.23 6.68
CA ILE A 66 -0.42 -2.57 6.20
C ILE A 66 -0.71 -1.13 5.80
N ALA A 67 -1.80 -0.88 5.07
CA ALA A 67 -2.21 0.45 4.64
C ALA A 67 -2.51 1.37 5.84
N ALA A 68 -3.27 0.87 6.83
CA ALA A 68 -3.59 1.62 8.04
C ALA A 68 -2.35 1.97 8.86
N TYR A 69 -1.45 0.99 9.08
CA TYR A 69 -0.19 1.22 9.79
C TYR A 69 0.69 2.22 9.04
N SER A 70 0.81 2.07 7.73
CA SER A 70 1.63 2.97 6.90
C SER A 70 1.08 4.39 6.90
N LEU A 71 -0.25 4.56 6.90
CA LEU A 71 -0.86 5.87 7.02
C LEU A 71 -0.52 6.52 8.37
N ASN A 72 -0.55 5.76 9.46
CA ASN A 72 -0.12 6.26 10.76
C ASN A 72 1.35 6.71 10.75
N VAL A 73 2.25 5.93 10.14
CA VAL A 73 3.68 6.28 9.99
C VAL A 73 3.87 7.54 9.15
N TYR A 74 3.13 7.68 8.04
CA TYR A 74 3.17 8.91 7.22
C TYR A 74 2.71 10.13 8.03
N VAL A 75 1.63 9.99 8.80
CA VAL A 75 1.10 11.08 9.63
C VAL A 75 2.10 11.46 10.72
N ASP A 76 2.64 10.50 11.46
CA ASP A 76 3.63 10.77 12.51
C ASP A 76 4.89 11.43 11.94
N SER A 77 5.38 10.94 10.79
CA SER A 77 6.57 11.50 10.14
C SER A 77 6.39 12.92 9.61
N MET A 78 5.17 13.28 9.21
CA MET A 78 4.86 14.56 8.53
C MET A 78 4.08 15.57 9.39
N PHE A 79 3.56 15.16 10.54
CA PHE A 79 2.78 16.01 11.44
C PHE A 79 3.17 15.84 12.92
N GLY A 80 4.02 14.86 13.24
CA GLY A 80 4.46 14.60 14.60
C GLY A 80 5.48 15.63 15.13
N PRO A 81 5.76 15.59 16.44
CA PRO A 81 6.64 16.54 17.13
C PRO A 81 8.12 16.49 16.69
N GLY A 82 8.50 15.54 15.84
CA GLY A 82 9.86 15.32 15.35
C GLY A 82 10.13 15.77 13.91
N LEU A 83 9.28 16.63 13.32
CA LEU A 83 9.39 17.07 11.93
C LEU A 83 10.77 17.66 11.60
N ARG A 84 11.43 17.16 10.56
CA ARG A 84 12.75 17.61 10.10
C ARG A 84 12.74 17.84 8.59
N SER A 85 13.75 18.56 8.08
CA SER A 85 13.96 18.71 6.62
C SER A 85 14.08 17.37 5.89
N THR A 86 14.42 16.29 6.59
CA THR A 86 14.53 14.93 6.05
C THR A 86 13.23 14.13 6.14
N SER A 87 12.16 14.64 6.75
CA SER A 87 10.89 13.92 6.91
C SER A 87 10.30 13.45 5.59
N ALA A 88 10.49 14.20 4.50
CA ALA A 88 10.00 13.84 3.17
C ALA A 88 10.62 12.53 2.61
N LEU A 89 11.77 12.08 3.14
CA LEU A 89 12.37 10.80 2.78
C LEU A 89 11.45 9.61 3.08
N ILE A 90 10.47 9.77 3.98
CA ILE A 90 9.49 8.73 4.27
C ILE A 90 8.72 8.30 3.01
N PHE A 91 8.50 9.20 2.05
CA PHE A 91 7.85 8.88 0.78
C PHE A 91 8.71 7.98 -0.13
N ALA A 92 10.02 7.96 0.06
CA ALA A 92 10.90 7.05 -0.66
C ALA A 92 11.01 5.70 0.06
N PHE A 93 11.24 5.71 1.37
CA PHE A 93 11.55 4.50 2.15
C PHE A 93 10.33 3.70 2.59
N LEU A 94 9.23 4.35 3.00
CA LEU A 94 8.05 3.62 3.47
C LEU A 94 7.48 2.68 2.40
N PRO A 95 7.36 3.07 1.12
CA PRO A 95 6.90 2.16 0.09
C PRO A 95 7.79 0.95 -0.12
N ILE A 96 9.11 1.06 0.11
CA ILE A 96 10.02 -0.11 0.06
C ILE A 96 9.61 -1.13 1.12
N TYR A 97 9.38 -0.68 2.36
CA TYR A 97 8.91 -1.56 3.44
C TYR A 97 7.52 -2.14 3.14
N GLN A 98 6.63 -1.35 2.53
CA GLN A 98 5.31 -1.83 2.10
C GLN A 98 5.42 -2.92 1.04
N TRP A 99 6.30 -2.74 0.05
CA TRP A 99 6.54 -3.74 -0.99
C TRP A 99 7.04 -5.06 -0.42
N ILE A 100 7.95 -5.00 0.55
CA ILE A 100 8.44 -6.19 1.24
C ILE A 100 7.29 -6.87 2.00
N ALA A 101 6.54 -6.11 2.81
CA ALA A 101 5.44 -6.65 3.59
C ALA A 101 4.33 -7.27 2.72
N VAL A 102 3.94 -6.59 1.65
CA VAL A 102 2.94 -7.07 0.69
C VAL A 102 3.47 -8.28 -0.08
N GLY A 103 4.74 -8.27 -0.48
CA GLY A 103 5.40 -9.42 -1.12
C GLY A 103 5.32 -10.67 -0.25
N LEU A 104 5.56 -10.54 1.06
CA LEU A 104 5.40 -11.65 2.02
C LEU A 104 3.95 -12.14 2.11
N VAL A 105 2.98 -11.23 2.20
CA VAL A 105 1.55 -11.58 2.21
C VAL A 105 1.15 -12.37 0.96
N LEU A 106 1.61 -11.92 -0.21
CA LEU A 106 1.34 -12.59 -1.48
C LEU A 106 2.02 -13.96 -1.57
N ALA A 107 3.27 -14.07 -1.12
CA ALA A 107 3.97 -15.35 -1.08
C ALA A 107 3.26 -16.36 -0.18
N ILE A 108 2.86 -15.97 1.03
CA ILE A 108 2.10 -16.81 1.96
C ILE A 108 0.79 -17.26 1.32
N ASN A 109 0.04 -16.33 0.71
CA ASN A 109 -1.22 -16.66 0.04
C ASN A 109 -1.02 -17.66 -1.10
N PHE A 110 0.04 -17.49 -1.90
CA PHE A 110 0.37 -18.39 -3.00
C PHE A 110 0.71 -19.81 -2.50
N PHE A 111 1.57 -19.94 -1.49
CA PHE A 111 1.92 -21.25 -0.94
C PHE A 111 0.73 -21.95 -0.26
N ALA A 112 -0.13 -21.19 0.43
CA ALA A 112 -1.34 -21.74 1.03
C ALA A 112 -2.27 -22.36 -0.03
N ILE A 113 -2.55 -21.64 -1.11
CA ILE A 113 -3.38 -22.14 -2.22
C ILE A 113 -2.74 -23.38 -2.86
N ARG A 114 -1.42 -23.33 -3.13
CA ARG A 114 -0.70 -24.47 -3.72
C ARG A 114 -0.78 -25.73 -2.85
N SER A 115 -0.65 -25.58 -1.52
CA SER A 115 -0.71 -26.71 -0.59
C SER A 115 -2.08 -27.38 -0.57
N GLN A 116 -3.16 -26.59 -0.68
CA GLN A 116 -4.53 -27.12 -0.73
C GLN A 116 -4.77 -27.93 -2.01
N ASN A 117 -4.28 -27.45 -3.16
CA ASN A 117 -4.44 -28.16 -4.43
C ASN A 117 -3.71 -29.51 -4.41
N SER A 118 -2.47 -29.58 -3.89
CA SER A 118 -1.73 -30.84 -3.81
C SER A 118 -2.39 -31.90 -2.92
N GLN A 119 -3.19 -31.48 -1.93
CA GLN A 119 -3.94 -32.42 -1.08
C GLN A 119 -5.17 -32.98 -1.79
N LEU A 120 -5.80 -32.20 -2.67
CA LEU A 120 -6.95 -32.64 -3.46
C LEU A 120 -6.53 -33.66 -4.51
N ASP A 121 -5.43 -33.39 -5.24
CA ASP A 121 -4.92 -34.30 -6.27
C ASP A 121 -4.59 -35.70 -5.71
N GLY A 122 -4.06 -35.78 -4.47
CA GLY A 122 -3.72 -37.06 -3.82
C GLY A 122 -4.91 -37.83 -3.23
N LEU A 123 -6.14 -37.31 -3.30
CA LEU A 123 -7.37 -38.02 -2.91
C LEU A 123 -8.09 -38.66 -4.10
N ASP A 124 -7.71 -38.26 -5.32
CA ASP A 124 -8.29 -38.77 -6.57
C ASP A 124 -7.54 -40.00 -7.13
N ASP A 125 -6.40 -40.36 -6.53
CA ASP A 125 -5.57 -41.55 -6.81
C ASP A 125 -5.92 -42.74 -5.87
#